data_AF-A0A6I0S2A6-F1
#
_entry.id   AF-A0A6I0S2A6-F1
#
_cell.length_a   1.000
_cell.length_b   1.000
_cell.length_c   1.000
_cell.angle_alpha   90.00
_cell.angle_beta   90.00
_cell.angle_gamma   90.00
#
_symmetry.space_group_name_H-M   'P 1'
#
loop_
_entity.id
_entity.type
_entity.pdbx_description
1 polymer ?
#
loop_
_entity_poly.entity_id
_entity_poly.type
_entity_poly.pdbx_seq_one_letter_code
_entity_poly.pdbx_strand_id
1 'polypeptide(L)' 'MNNSPRYPQRVRNDLRFRELTVLRAERISAGFQRIVLGGEALDGFTSRGFDDHSKLFFPQSDAHFVPPTVT' A
#
# COMPACT_ATOMS: atom_id res chain seq x y z
N MET A 1 12.97 -3.89 35.67
CA MET A 1 11.67 -4.36 35.15
C MET A 1 11.61 -4.00 33.68
N ASN A 2 11.62 -4.97 32.77
CA ASN A 2 11.64 -4.71 31.33
C ASN A 2 10.23 -4.29 30.88
N ASN A 3 10.02 -2.99 30.68
CA ASN A 3 8.70 -2.40 30.43
C ASN A 3 8.35 -2.39 28.93
N SER A 4 8.60 -3.51 28.24
CA SER A 4 8.28 -3.62 26.82
C SER A 4 6.77 -3.85 26.66
N PRO A 5 6.07 -3.02 25.85
CA PRO A 5 4.65 -3.23 25.59
C PRO A 5 4.45 -4.59 24.91
N ARG A 6 3.60 -5.44 25.48
CA ARG A 6 3.27 -6.78 24.96
C ARG A 6 2.17 -6.77 23.90
N TYR A 7 1.47 -5.65 23.75
CA TYR A 7 0.35 -5.50 22.82
C TYR A 7 0.73 -4.67 21.59
N PRO A 8 0.16 -4.97 20.40
CA PRO A 8 0.33 -4.16 19.20
C PRO A 8 0.12 -2.68 19.49
N GLN A 9 1.04 -1.85 18.99
CA GLN A 9 0.96 -0.40 19.14
C GLN A 9 0.54 0.21 17.81
N ARG A 10 -0.39 1.16 17.86
CA ARG A 10 -0.77 1.92 16.67
C ARG A 10 0.41 2.82 16.29
N VAL A 11 1.03 2.53 15.15
CA VAL A 11 2.08 3.35 14.56
C VAL A 11 1.48 4.15 13.43
N ARG A 12 1.78 5.46 13.38
CA ARG A 12 1.36 6.31 12.27
C ARG A 12 2.47 6.33 11.23
N ASN A 13 2.24 5.68 10.09
CA ASN A 13 3.14 5.73 8.95
C ASN A 13 2.99 7.06 8.20
N ASP A 14 4.05 7.47 7.49
CA ASP A 14 4.03 8.65 6.63
C ASP A 14 2.94 8.51 5.56
N LEU A 15 2.06 9.51 5.49
CA LEU A 15 1.07 9.60 4.41
C LEU A 15 1.78 10.14 3.16
N ARG A 16 1.89 9.29 2.13
CA ARG A 16 2.43 9.69 0.82
C ARG A 16 1.60 9.07 -0.30
N PHE A 17 1.31 9.85 -1.33
CA PHE A 17 0.85 9.30 -2.60
C PHE A 17 2.04 8.71 -3.33
N ARG A 18 1.89 7.47 -3.80
CA ARG A 18 2.94 6.71 -4.47
C ARG A 18 2.39 6.23 -5.80
N GLU A 19 2.96 6.73 -6.90
CA GLU A 19 2.69 6.18 -8.22
C GLU A 19 3.58 4.94 -8.39
N LEU A 20 2.96 3.78 -8.56
CA LEU A 20 3.63 2.48 -8.59
C LEU A 20 3.33 1.74 -9.89
N THR A 21 4.28 0.91 -10.29
CA THR A 21 4.15 0.06 -11.48
C THR A 21 3.77 -1.36 -11.08
N VAL A 22 2.81 -1.96 -11.79
CA VAL A 22 2.53 -3.39 -11.67
C VAL A 22 3.68 -4.17 -12.31
N LEU A 23 4.46 -4.87 -11.49
CA LEU A 23 5.55 -5.73 -11.95
C LEU A 23 5.06 -7.14 -12.26
N ARG A 24 4.04 -7.62 -11.52
CA ARG A 24 3.46 -8.96 -11.71
C ARG A 24 2.00 -9.00 -11.30
N ALA A 25 1.20 -9.73 -12.05
CA ALA A 25 -0.19 -10.04 -11.72
C ALA A 25 -0.43 -11.55 -11.87
N GLU A 26 -0.87 -12.21 -10.80
CA GLU A 26 -1.09 -13.66 -10.77
C GLU A 26 -2.46 -13.99 -10.14
N ARG A 27 -3.27 -14.80 -10.84
CA ARG A 27 -4.52 -15.33 -10.30
C ARG A 27 -4.21 -16.60 -9.52
N ILE A 28 -4.18 -16.53 -8.19
CA ILE A 28 -3.81 -17.68 -7.35
C ILE A 28 -5.03 -18.54 -6.96
N SER A 29 -6.25 -18.03 -7.16
CA SER A 29 -7.51 -18.78 -7.05
C SER A 29 -8.62 -18.02 -7.78
N ALA A 30 -9.81 -18.62 -7.94
CA ALA A 30 -10.92 -18.02 -8.69
C ALA A 30 -11.29 -16.59 -8.23
N GLY A 31 -11.22 -16.31 -6.93
CA GLY A 31 -11.56 -15.01 -6.34
C GLY A 31 -10.36 -14.17 -5.92
N PHE A 32 -9.11 -14.63 -6.13
CA PHE A 32 -7.94 -13.99 -5.54
C PHE A 32 -6.86 -13.68 -6.59
N GLN A 33 -6.50 -12.40 -6.65
CA GLN A 33 -5.43 -11.89 -7.48
C GLN A 33 -4.28 -11.40 -6.60
N ARG A 34 -3.07 -11.88 -6.85
CA ARG A 34 -1.84 -11.38 -6.26
C ARG A 34 -1.19 -10.38 -7.22
N ILE A 35 -0.91 -9.19 -6.73
CA ILE A 35 -0.23 -8.13 -7.49
C ILE A 35 1.10 -7.80 -6.80
N VAL A 36 2.18 -7.69 -7.58
CA VAL A 36 3.46 -7.15 -7.13
C VAL A 36 3.60 -5.75 -7.69
N LEU A 37 3.74 -4.76 -6.81
CA LEU A 37 3.94 -3.35 -7.16
C LEU A 37 5.41 -2.98 -6.92
N GLY A 38 5.97 -2.12 -7.77
CA GLY A 38 7.34 -1.64 -7.67
C GLY A 38 7.53 -0.22 -8.20
N GLY A 39 8.78 0.24 -8.21
CA GLY A 39 9.18 1.58 -8.68
C GLY A 39 9.83 2.41 -7.58
N GLU A 40 10.53 3.47 -7.98
CA GLU A 40 11.30 4.36 -7.10
C GLU A 40 10.43 5.02 -6.02
N ALA A 41 9.14 5.27 -6.31
CA ALA A 41 8.20 5.83 -5.35
C ALA A 41 7.88 4.90 -4.17
N LEU A 42 8.42 3.68 -4.10
CA LEU A 42 8.40 2.84 -2.88
C LEU A 42 9.46 3.24 -1.86
N ASP A 43 10.42 4.12 -2.18
CA ASP A 43 11.43 4.53 -1.21
C ASP A 43 10.79 5.06 0.09
N GLY A 44 11.31 4.58 1.22
CA GLY A 44 10.75 4.85 2.55
C GLY A 44 9.35 4.26 2.83
N PHE A 45 8.80 3.38 1.98
CA PHE A 45 7.59 2.62 2.32
C PHE A 45 7.89 1.61 3.44
N THR A 46 7.07 1.60 4.48
CA THR A 46 7.19 0.63 5.58
C THR A 46 5.82 0.05 5.93
N SER A 47 5.82 -1.24 6.27
CA SER A 47 4.64 -1.98 6.75
C SER A 47 5.14 -2.92 7.83
N ARG A 48 4.83 -2.62 9.09
CA ARG A 48 5.35 -3.32 10.28
C ARG A 48 4.29 -4.23 10.92
N GLY A 49 3.01 -3.94 10.71
CA GLY A 49 1.88 -4.70 11.22
C GLY A 49 1.25 -5.57 10.14
N PHE A 50 0.64 -6.69 10.54
CA PHE A 50 -0.14 -7.55 9.64
C PHE A 50 -1.47 -6.89 9.21
N ASP A 51 -1.92 -5.87 9.94
CA ASP A 51 -3.13 -5.08 9.73
C ASP A 51 -2.88 -3.75 8.99
N ASP A 52 -1.61 -3.49 8.62
CA ASP A 52 -1.26 -2.38 7.74
C ASP A 52 -1.92 -2.58 6.36
N HIS A 53 -2.51 -1.51 5.85
CA HIS A 53 -3.18 -1.51 4.56
C HIS A 53 -2.93 -0.20 3.82
N SER A 54 -2.98 -0.28 2.49
CA SER A 54 -2.83 0.88 1.61
C SER A 54 -4.14 1.14 0.88
N LYS A 55 -4.40 2.40 0.53
CA LYS A 55 -5.53 2.77 -0.33
C LYS A 55 -5.04 2.79 -1.78
N LEU A 56 -5.75 2.07 -2.64
CA LEU A 56 -5.50 2.06 -4.07
C LEU A 56 -6.48 3.02 -4.74
N PHE A 57 -5.95 3.81 -5.67
CA PHE A 57 -6.72 4.73 -6.49
C PHE A 57 -6.62 4.23 -7.93
N PHE A 58 -7.75 4.05 -8.58
CA PHE A 58 -7.84 3.56 -9.96
C PHE A 58 -8.48 4.66 -10.83
N PRO A 59 -8.07 4.79 -12.10
CA PRO A 59 -8.80 5.62 -13.03
C PRO A 59 -10.22 5.04 -13.24
N GLN A 60 -11.14 5.89 -13.72
CA GLN A 60 -12.37 5.39 -14.31
C GLN A 60 -12.05 4.60 -15.59
N SER A 61 -12.98 3.74 -16.04
CA SER A 61 -12.83 3.07 -17.33
C SER A 61 -12.58 4.09 -18.43
N ASP A 62 -11.56 3.85 -19.25
CA ASP A 62 -11.20 4.68 -20.40
C ASP A 62 -10.81 6.13 -20.07
N ALA A 63 -10.58 6.45 -18.80
CA ALA A 63 -10.15 7.76 -18.35
C ALA A 63 -8.65 7.78 -17.99
N HIS A 64 -8.01 8.93 -18.16
CA HIS A 64 -6.68 9.15 -17.59
C HIS A 64 -6.77 9.20 -16.06
N PHE A 65 -5.75 8.68 -15.38
CA PHE A 65 -5.69 8.78 -13.93
C PHE A 65 -5.39 10.22 -13.51
N VAL A 66 -6.17 10.73 -12.55
CA VAL A 66 -5.94 12.02 -11.90
C VAL A 66 -5.55 11.75 -10.45
N PRO A 67 -4.30 12.08 -10.03
CA PRO A 67 -3.88 11.86 -8.65
C PRO A 67 -4.70 12.68 -7.65
N PRO A 68 -5.04 12.10 -6.49
CA PRO A 68 -5.66 12.86 -5.40
C PRO A 68 -4.70 13.94 -4.86
N THR A 69 -5.25 15.09 -4.49
CA THR A 69 -4.53 16.16 -3.78
C THR A 69 -5.04 16.28 -2.34
N VAL A 70 -4.14 16.54 -1.39
CA VAL A 70 -4.55 16.93 -0.03
C VAL A 70 -4.73 18.45 -0.02
N THR A 71 -5.91 18.90 0.37
CA THR A 71 -6.22 20.31 0.68
C THR A 71 -5.99 20.60 2.15
#